data_AF-A0A9X3T2X7-F1
#
_entry.id   AF-A0A9X3T2X7-F1
#
_cell.length_a   1.000
_cell.length_b   1.000
_cell.length_c   1.000
_cell.angle_alpha   90.00
_cell.angle_beta   90.00
_cell.angle_gamma   90.00
#
_symmetry.space_group_name_H-M   'P 1'
#
loop_
_entity.id
_entity.type
_entity.pdbx_description
1 polymer ?
#
loop_
_entity_poly.entity_id
_entity_poly.type
_entity_poly.pdbx_seq_one_letter_code
_entity_poly.pdbx_strand_id
1 'polypeptide(L)'
;MQNDYRTTLVEQVRKYAPSLAARVVDSLREKVIVGELSLASVDFVSALVDARVPVDPQDVPTLRWLLESVNLPPDTPTDLADRLTVA
;
A
#
# COMPACT_ATOMS: atom_id res chain seq x y z
N MET A 1 -4.76 8.00 -16.95
CA MET A 1 -5.19 7.60 -15.59
C MET A 1 -4.05 7.00 -14.74
N GLN A 2 -2.77 7.03 -15.15
CA GLN A 2 -1.64 6.63 -14.28
C GLN A 2 -1.31 7.67 -13.19
N ASN A 3 -1.56 8.96 -13.46
CA ASN A 3 -1.34 10.02 -12.47
C ASN A 3 -2.26 9.88 -11.27
N ASP A 4 -3.48 9.38 -11.46
CA ASP A 4 -4.43 9.16 -10.37
C ASP A 4 -3.93 8.04 -9.44
N TYR A 5 -3.49 6.91 -10.01
CA TYR A 5 -2.91 5.80 -9.24
C TYR A 5 -1.69 6.20 -8.40
N ARG A 6 -0.69 6.82 -9.04
CA ARG A 6 0.52 7.28 -8.34
C ARG A 6 0.18 8.24 -7.21
N THR A 7 -0.70 9.21 -7.47
CA THR A 7 -1.08 10.23 -6.48
C THR A 7 -1.78 9.58 -5.29
N THR A 8 -2.78 8.72 -5.54
CA THR A 8 -3.48 7.98 -4.50
C THR A 8 -2.53 7.13 -3.65
N LEU A 9 -1.60 6.39 -4.28
CA LEU A 9 -0.61 5.60 -3.55
C LEU A 9 0.26 6.49 -2.65
N VAL A 10 0.78 7.60 -3.17
CA VAL A 10 1.63 8.53 -2.40
C VAL A 10 0.88 9.13 -1.22
N GLU A 11 -0.40 9.49 -1.40
CA GLU A 11 -1.23 10.04 -0.33
C GLU A 11 -1.46 9.02 0.79
N GLN A 12 -1.79 7.77 0.44
CA GLN A 12 -1.99 6.70 1.41
C GLN A 12 -0.67 6.36 2.14
N VAL A 13 0.45 6.24 1.41
CA VAL A 13 1.78 6.04 2.03
C VAL A 13 2.10 7.19 2.98
N ARG A 14 1.81 8.44 2.61
CA ARG A 14 2.05 9.60 3.48
C ARG A 14 1.18 9.57 4.74
N LYS A 15 -0.09 9.17 4.62
CA LYS A 15 -1.03 9.05 5.75
C LYS A 15 -0.52 8.04 6.79
N TYR A 16 -0.03 6.89 6.34
CA TYR A 16 0.36 5.79 7.22
C TYR A 16 1.85 5.70 7.54
N ALA A 17 2.70 6.48 6.88
CA ALA A 17 4.15 6.51 7.12
C ALA A 17 4.55 6.65 8.61
N PRO A 18 3.89 7.48 9.44
CA PRO A 18 4.23 7.59 10.86
C PRO A 18 4.03 6.28 11.66
N SER A 19 3.20 5.37 11.17
CA SER A 19 2.89 4.08 11.80
C SER A 19 3.75 2.94 11.29
N LEU A 20 4.61 3.19 10.30
CA LEU A 20 5.49 2.19 9.69
C LEU A 20 6.95 2.43 10.08
N ALA A 21 7.77 1.38 10.01
CA ALA A 21 9.20 1.50 10.24
C ALA A 21 9.84 2.38 9.15
N ALA A 22 10.75 3.29 9.53
CA ALA A 22 11.39 4.23 8.61
C ALA A 22 11.98 3.55 7.36
N ARG A 23 12.68 2.42 7.54
CA ARG A 23 13.23 1.61 6.44
C ARG A 23 12.19 1.18 5.40
N VAL A 24 10.96 0.92 5.83
CA VAL A 24 9.86 0.52 4.94
C VAL A 24 9.39 1.73 4.15
N VAL A 25 9.19 2.87 4.83
CA VAL A 25 8.79 4.13 4.19
C VAL A 25 9.82 4.58 3.16
N ASP A 26 11.11 4.48 3.48
CA ASP A 26 12.19 4.83 2.56
C ASP A 26 12.19 3.92 1.32
N SER A 27 12.00 2.61 1.50
CA SER A 27 11.88 1.67 0.39
C SER A 27 10.65 1.94 -0.48
N LEU A 28 9.49 2.23 0.12
CA LEU A 28 8.28 2.59 -0.62
C LEU A 28 8.48 3.87 -1.44
N ARG A 29 9.15 4.87 -0.86
CA ARG A 29 9.47 6.12 -1.56
C ARG A 29 10.39 5.87 -2.75
N GLU A 30 11.44 5.08 -2.58
CA GLU A 30 12.36 4.72 -3.66
C GLU A 30 11.61 4.07 -4.83
N LYS A 31 10.78 3.05 -4.55
CA LYS A 31 9.96 2.36 -5.56
C LYS A 31 9.04 3.32 -6.32
N VAL A 32 8.40 4.26 -5.63
CA VAL A 32 7.58 5.29 -6.29
C VAL A 32 8.43 6.17 -7.21
N ILE A 33 9.62 6.59 -6.78
CA ILE A 33 10.53 7.43 -7.58
C ILE A 33 10.97 6.70 -8.85
N VAL A 34 11.38 5.43 -8.75
CA VAL A 34 11.85 4.64 -9.90
C VAL A 34 10.73 4.10 -10.78
N GLY A 35 9.47 4.26 -10.37
CA GLY A 35 8.29 3.90 -11.16
C GLY A 35 7.75 2.49 -10.92
N GLU A 36 8.21 1.80 -9.89
CA GLU A 36 7.76 0.46 -9.48
C GLU A 36 6.46 0.53 -8.67
N LEU A 37 5.42 1.17 -9.23
CA LEU A 37 4.18 1.48 -8.52
C LEU A 37 3.40 0.24 -8.07
N SER A 38 3.42 -0.83 -8.86
CA SER A 38 2.79 -2.11 -8.50
C SER A 38 3.47 -2.82 -7.34
N LEU A 39 4.81 -2.75 -7.29
CA LEU A 39 5.54 -3.33 -6.17
C LEU A 39 5.37 -2.47 -4.92
N ALA A 40 5.40 -1.14 -5.08
CA ALA A 40 5.17 -0.21 -3.98
C ALA A 40 3.79 -0.38 -3.32
N SER A 41 2.73 -0.62 -4.10
CA SER A 41 1.39 -0.84 -3.52
C SER A 41 1.28 -2.17 -2.77
N VAL A 42 1.82 -3.25 -3.31
CA VAL A 42 1.85 -4.56 -2.65
C VAL A 42 2.65 -4.51 -1.35
N ASP A 43 3.87 -3.95 -1.40
CA ASP A 43 4.72 -3.80 -0.22
C ASP A 43 4.07 -2.91 0.85
N PHE A 44 3.39 -1.84 0.42
CA PHE A 44 2.71 -0.93 1.32
C PHE A 44 1.58 -1.62 2.08
N VAL A 45 0.66 -2.29 1.38
CA VAL A 45 -0.46 -2.98 2.03
C VAL A 45 0.05 -4.15 2.88
N SER A 46 1.06 -4.88 2.42
CA SER A 46 1.71 -5.93 3.20
C SER A 46 2.30 -5.38 4.50
N ALA A 47 2.98 -4.23 4.45
CA ALA A 47 3.53 -3.59 5.63
C ALA A 47 2.46 -3.17 6.64
N LEU A 48 1.30 -2.67 6.19
CA LEU A 48 0.17 -2.36 7.07
C LEU A 48 -0.35 -3.61 7.79
N VAL A 49 -0.48 -4.73 7.06
CA VAL A 49 -0.94 -6.01 7.61
C VAL A 49 0.09 -6.59 8.60
N ASP A 50 1.35 -6.64 8.21
CA ASP A 50 2.43 -7.24 9.02
C ASP A 50 2.67 -6.44 10.32
N ALA A 51 2.65 -5.11 10.24
CA ALA A 51 2.79 -4.24 11.40
C ALA A 51 1.48 -4.06 12.20
N ARG A 52 0.37 -4.66 11.75
CA ARG A 52 -0.98 -4.50 12.33
C ARG A 52 -1.36 -3.03 12.54
N VAL A 53 -1.04 -2.19 11.56
CA VAL A 53 -1.39 -0.78 11.60
C VAL A 53 -2.91 -0.66 11.48
N PRO A 54 -3.59 -0.02 12.46
CA PRO A 54 -5.01 0.25 12.34
C PRO A 54 -5.27 1.19 11.16
N VAL A 55 -6.05 0.72 10.19
CA VAL A 55 -6.48 1.52 9.03
C VAL A 55 -7.89 2.07 9.25
N ASP A 56 -8.09 3.28 8.76
CA ASP A 56 -9.40 3.91 8.71
C ASP A 56 -10.34 3.07 7.82
N PRO A 57 -11.56 2.71 8.28
CA PRO A 57 -12.54 2.01 7.46
C PRO A 57 -12.79 2.69 6.10
N GLN A 58 -12.67 4.01 6.02
CA GLN A 58 -12.86 4.78 4.79
C GLN A 58 -11.74 4.58 3.76
N ASP A 59 -10.54 4.18 4.20
CA ASP A 59 -9.41 3.93 3.29
C ASP A 59 -9.40 2.51 2.72
N VAL A 60 -10.10 1.55 3.35
CA VAL A 60 -10.10 0.14 2.93
C VAL A 60 -10.47 -0.03 1.44
N PRO A 61 -11.49 0.63 0.89
CA PRO A 61 -11.78 0.56 -0.55
C PRO A 61 -10.62 1.04 -1.41
N THR A 62 -9.92 2.10 -0.99
CA THR A 62 -8.76 2.65 -1.70
C THR A 62 -7.58 1.68 -1.66
N LEU A 63 -7.29 1.08 -0.50
CA LEU A 63 -6.21 0.10 -0.34
C LEU A 63 -6.48 -1.17 -1.16
N ARG A 64 -7.74 -1.63 -1.20
CA ARG A 64 -8.16 -2.74 -2.06
C ARG A 64 -7.99 -2.39 -3.54
N TRP A 65 -8.46 -1.22 -3.95
CA TRP A 65 -8.33 -0.74 -5.33
C TRP A 65 -6.86 -0.65 -5.77
N LEU A 66 -5.93 -0.25 -4.89
CA LEU A 66 -4.50 -0.19 -5.19
C LEU A 66 -3.92 -1.57 -5.56
N LEU A 67 -4.40 -2.63 -4.93
CA LEU A 67 -3.99 -4.02 -5.22
C LEU A 67 -4.67 -4.55 -6.48
N GLU A 68 -5.97 -4.31 -6.65
CA GLU A 68 -6.75 -4.78 -7.80
C GLU A 68 -6.34 -4.11 -9.13
N SER A 69 -5.79 -2.89 -9.07
CA SER A 69 -5.39 -2.12 -10.25
C SER A 69 -4.03 -2.52 -10.82
N VAL A 70 -3.34 -3.49 -10.21
CA VAL A 70 -2.02 -3.95 -10.64
C VAL A 70 -1.98 -5.45 -10.80
N ASN A 71 -1.02 -5.93 -11.59
CA ASN A 71 -0.80 -7.36 -11.70
C ASN A 71 -0.01 -7.81 -10.46
N LEU A 72 -0.68 -8.50 -9.54
CA LEU A 72 -0.08 -8.97 -8.30
C LEU A 72 0.98 -10.05 -8.59
N PRO A 73 2.14 -10.01 -7.91
CA PRO A 73 3.07 -11.14 -7.91
C PRO A 73 2.35 -12.42 -7.47
N PRO A 74 2.68 -13.59 -8.06
CA PRO A 74 2.00 -14.86 -7.76
C PRO A 74 2.09 -15.26 -6.27
N ASP A 75 3.12 -14.78 -5.58
CA ASP A 75 3.34 -15.03 -4.14
C ASP A 75 2.53 -14.10 -3.22
N THR A 76 1.76 -13.16 -3.80
CA THR A 76 0.93 -12.22 -3.03
C THR A 76 -0.39 -12.89 -2.66
N PRO A 77 -0.75 -12.97 -1.36
CA PRO A 77 -2.03 -13.54 -0.95
C PRO A 77 -3.21 -12.78 -1.58
N THR A 78 -4.16 -13.49 -2.17
CA THR A 78 -5.34 -12.89 -2.81
C THR A 78 -6.27 -12.19 -1.81
N ASP A 79 -6.17 -12.55 -0.53
CA ASP A 79 -6.93 -12.02 0.59
C ASP A 79 -6.16 -10.91 1.36
N LEU A 80 -5.06 -10.38 0.80
CA LEU A 80 -4.21 -9.40 1.49
C LEU A 80 -5.00 -8.18 1.99
N ALA A 81 -5.93 -7.65 1.18
CA ALA A 81 -6.78 -6.53 1.56
C ALA A 81 -7.72 -6.87 2.73
N ASP A 82 -8.17 -8.12 2.83
CA ASP A 82 -9.11 -8.57 3.86
C ASP A 82 -8.41 -8.81 5.21
N ARG A 83 -7.08 -8.85 5.21
CA ARG A 83 -6.24 -8.97 6.41
C ARG A 83 -5.90 -7.63 7.05
N LEU A 84 -6.37 -6.52 6.50
CA LEU A 84 -6.19 -5.19 7.07
C LEU A 84 -6.83 -5.10 8.45
N THR A 85 -6.09 -4.54 9.41
CA THR A 85 -6.61 -4.26 10.76
C THR A 85 -7.40 -2.96 10.72
N VAL A 86 -8.72 -3.00 10.86
CA VAL A 86 -9.58 -1.80 10.80
C VAL A 86 -9.73 -1.21 12.21
N ALA A 87 -9.60 0.12 12.32
CA ALA A 87 -9.74 0.89 13.57
C ALA A 87 -11.19 1.08 14.02
#